data_AF-A0A7W7GVZ8-F1
#
_entry.id   AF-A0A7W7GVZ8-F1
#
_cell.length_a   1.000
_cell.length_b   1.000
_cell.length_c   1.000
_cell.angle_alpha   90.00
_cell.angle_beta   90.00
_cell.angle_gamma   90.00
#
_symmetry.space_group_name_H-M   'P 1'
#
loop_
_entity.id
_entity.type
_entity.pdbx_description
1 polymer ?
#
loop_
_entity_poly.entity_id
_entity_poly.type
_entity_poly.pdbx_seq_one_letter_code
_entity_poly.pdbx_strand_id
1 'polypeptide(L)'
;MYRSRISSKSRRWQVAAVVGVAVTIAGIGLGVASAAEATPTVNCPEVKVNVAVPAQARNEVNRNLELLKTQIAEANKRIADTKGQGGANFIQNAILGPLKDKRFAAISRIETAIGRNAAKPNLNAAGLAACTLTKDGGGAAPANPVATGTAAVPGGNLGILTNSCDSSRLPRHDGFQKGDRCVSTEFGEVGSAANNPSLLITSAPRQVNRNQAFTLRVSTRNLIRDRFLAAGQGGYYVESSVLRNGLVRGHFHTACRMLASTNTAPAPDPVPAFFVATEDSKGGRTPDSVTIQVPGLPQSGLAQCASWAGDGSHRIPMMERANQTPAFDTVRIRVR
;
A
#
# COMPACT_ATOMS: atom_id res chain seq x y z
N MET A 1 36.72 -50.35 -47.09
CA MET A 1 35.93 -51.23 -47.97
C MET A 1 34.89 -51.97 -47.13
N TYR A 2 33.63 -51.93 -47.58
CA TYR A 2 32.54 -52.89 -47.35
C TYR A 2 32.03 -53.24 -45.93
N ARG A 3 30.80 -52.74 -45.69
CA ARG A 3 29.60 -53.38 -45.09
C ARG A 3 29.65 -53.87 -43.64
N SER A 4 28.74 -53.32 -42.84
CA SER A 4 27.93 -54.10 -41.91
C SER A 4 26.45 -53.73 -42.07
N ARG A 5 25.63 -54.76 -42.35
CA ARG A 5 24.17 -54.72 -42.28
C ARG A 5 23.78 -54.86 -40.81
N ILE A 6 22.75 -54.16 -40.36
CA ILE A 6 21.71 -54.73 -39.49
C ILE A 6 20.42 -53.93 -39.71
N SER A 7 19.34 -54.70 -39.75
CA SER A 7 18.00 -54.42 -40.24
C SER A 7 17.13 -53.67 -39.23
N SER A 8 16.15 -52.98 -39.80
CA SER A 8 15.08 -52.15 -39.22
C SER A 8 14.10 -52.86 -38.27
N LYS A 9 13.46 -52.05 -37.41
CA LYS A 9 12.00 -52.03 -37.11
C LYS A 9 11.63 -50.58 -36.76
N SER A 10 11.04 -49.80 -37.68
CA SER A 10 9.60 -49.46 -37.80
C SER A 10 9.02 -48.78 -36.54
N ARG A 11 8.31 -47.63 -36.58
CA ARG A 11 7.25 -47.15 -37.50
C ARG A 11 7.03 -45.64 -37.26
N ARG A 12 7.17 -44.80 -38.29
CA ARG A 12 6.14 -44.00 -39.02
C ARG A 12 5.36 -42.94 -38.22
N TRP A 13 5.70 -41.68 -38.47
CA TRP A 13 4.80 -40.52 -38.45
C TRP A 13 4.09 -40.42 -39.81
N GLN A 14 2.80 -40.10 -39.83
CA GLN A 14 2.08 -39.72 -41.05
C GLN A 14 1.60 -38.27 -40.93
N VAL A 15 2.08 -37.45 -41.86
CA VAL A 15 1.48 -36.17 -42.27
C VAL A 15 0.61 -36.49 -43.47
N ALA A 16 -0.62 -36.01 -43.49
CA ALA A 16 -1.48 -36.03 -44.67
C ALA A 16 -2.10 -34.65 -44.87
N ALA A 17 -1.81 -34.08 -46.03
CA ALA A 17 -2.47 -32.91 -46.59
C ALA A 17 -3.87 -33.29 -47.10
N VAL A 18 -4.81 -32.35 -47.06
CA VAL A 18 -6.05 -32.41 -47.86
C VAL A 18 -6.30 -31.06 -48.51
N VAL A 19 -6.69 -31.17 -49.77
CA VAL A 19 -6.91 -30.17 -50.82
C VAL A 19 -8.17 -29.33 -50.57
N GLY A 20 -8.15 -28.10 -51.10
CA GLY A 20 -9.11 -27.04 -50.85
C GLY A 20 -10.50 -27.17 -51.50
N VAL A 21 -11.35 -26.26 -51.06
CA VAL A 21 -12.61 -25.85 -51.69
C VAL A 21 -12.68 -24.33 -51.60
N ALA A 22 -12.81 -23.67 -52.75
CA ALA A 22 -13.09 -22.24 -52.84
C ALA A 22 -14.61 -22.02 -52.78
N VAL A 23 -15.07 -21.15 -51.88
CA VAL A 23 -16.41 -20.55 -51.92
C VAL A 23 -16.23 -19.04 -51.78
N THR A 24 -16.55 -18.33 -52.86
CA THR A 24 -16.70 -16.88 -52.93
C THR A 24 -18.07 -16.48 -52.39
N ILE A 25 -18.12 -15.64 -51.35
CA ILE A 25 -19.30 -14.83 -51.01
C ILE A 25 -18.83 -13.40 -50.70
N ALA A 26 -19.27 -12.48 -51.55
CA ALA A 26 -19.22 -11.03 -51.34
C ALA A 26 -20.24 -10.63 -50.25
N GLY A 27 -19.89 -9.63 -49.44
CA GLY A 27 -20.41 -9.44 -48.09
C GLY A 27 -21.82 -8.86 -47.93
N ILE A 28 -22.27 -8.93 -46.67
CA ILE A 28 -23.11 -7.95 -45.99
C ILE A 28 -22.53 -7.83 -44.57
N GLY A 29 -22.11 -6.62 -44.20
CA GLY A 29 -21.62 -6.35 -42.85
C GLY A 29 -22.73 -6.53 -41.83
N LEU A 30 -22.50 -7.41 -40.85
CA LEU A 30 -23.22 -7.42 -39.58
C LEU A 30 -22.17 -7.20 -38.49
N GLY A 31 -21.82 -5.93 -38.29
CA GLY A 31 -21.18 -5.50 -37.06
C GLY A 31 -22.17 -5.76 -35.93
N VAL A 32 -21.83 -6.68 -35.02
CA VAL A 32 -22.42 -6.67 -33.69
C VAL A 32 -21.96 -5.39 -33.01
N ALA A 33 -22.78 -4.33 -33.10
CA ALA A 33 -22.64 -3.20 -32.21
C ALA A 33 -23.04 -3.70 -30.81
N SER A 34 -22.05 -4.18 -30.05
CA SER A 34 -22.20 -4.23 -28.60
C SER A 34 -22.50 -2.79 -28.16
N ALA A 35 -23.68 -2.55 -27.60
CA ALA A 35 -23.99 -1.29 -26.96
C ALA A 35 -22.86 -0.99 -25.96
N ALA A 36 -22.07 0.05 -26.23
CA ALA A 36 -21.01 0.46 -25.32
C ALA A 36 -21.70 0.93 -24.03
N GLU A 37 -21.60 0.14 -22.96
CA GLU A 37 -22.04 0.60 -21.64
C GLU A 37 -21.27 1.87 -21.28
N ALA A 38 -22.03 2.96 -21.06
CA ALA A 38 -21.49 4.22 -20.61
C ALA A 38 -20.74 4.03 -19.29
N THR A 39 -19.52 4.58 -19.20
CA THR A 39 -18.73 4.55 -17.97
C THR A 39 -19.46 5.37 -16.90
N PRO A 40 -19.82 4.80 -15.73
CA PRO A 40 -20.36 5.61 -14.65
C PRO A 40 -19.30 6.60 -14.17
N THR A 41 -19.72 7.82 -13.86
CA THR A 41 -18.84 8.84 -13.28
C THR A 41 -19.14 9.01 -11.80
N VAL A 42 -18.23 9.64 -11.08
CA VAL A 42 -18.39 10.03 -9.69
C VAL A 42 -19.21 11.31 -9.62
N ASN A 43 -20.21 11.30 -8.75
CA ASN A 43 -20.99 12.46 -8.36
C ASN A 43 -20.73 12.76 -6.88
N CYS A 44 -20.23 13.96 -6.59
CA CYS A 44 -19.91 14.37 -5.23
C CYS A 44 -20.68 15.63 -4.85
N PRO A 45 -21.10 15.78 -3.58
CA PRO A 45 -21.68 17.02 -3.10
C PRO A 45 -20.74 18.22 -3.32
N GLU A 46 -21.30 19.33 -3.78
CA GLU A 46 -20.55 20.58 -3.95
C GLU A 46 -20.18 21.17 -2.58
N VAL A 47 -18.94 21.67 -2.46
CA VAL A 47 -18.45 22.30 -1.24
C VAL A 47 -18.56 23.82 -1.39
N LYS A 48 -19.55 24.41 -0.72
CA LYS A 48 -19.77 25.87 -0.71
C LYS A 48 -19.22 26.48 0.57
N VAL A 49 -18.36 27.49 0.43
CA VAL A 49 -17.77 28.23 1.55
C VAL A 49 -18.54 29.55 1.72
N ASN A 50 -19.61 29.52 2.51
CA ASN A 50 -20.56 30.65 2.66
C ASN A 50 -20.26 31.53 3.88
N VAL A 51 -18.99 31.61 4.27
CA VAL A 51 -18.54 32.47 5.36
C VAL A 51 -17.48 33.41 4.85
N ALA A 52 -17.31 34.55 5.52
CA ALA A 52 -16.21 35.45 5.21
C ALA A 52 -14.89 34.70 5.39
N VAL A 53 -14.17 34.49 4.28
CA VAL A 53 -12.85 33.84 4.31
C VAL A 53 -11.80 34.90 4.64
N PRO A 54 -11.06 34.77 5.76
CA PRO A 54 -9.99 35.69 6.10
C PRO A 54 -8.97 35.79 4.96
N ALA A 55 -8.40 36.97 4.76
CA ALA A 55 -7.48 37.24 3.67
C ALA A 55 -6.33 36.22 3.60
N GLN A 56 -5.83 35.81 4.77
CA GLN A 56 -4.75 34.86 5.00
C GLN A 56 -5.13 33.41 4.65
N ALA A 57 -6.42 33.06 4.69
CA ALA A 57 -6.91 31.70 4.44
C ALA A 57 -7.25 31.44 2.97
N ARG A 58 -7.44 32.49 2.15
CA ARG A 58 -7.92 32.39 0.76
C ARG A 58 -7.12 31.40 -0.10
N ASN A 59 -5.79 31.47 -0.04
CA ASN A 59 -4.93 30.58 -0.85
C ASN A 59 -5.05 29.11 -0.44
N GLU A 60 -5.16 28.83 0.85
CA GLU A 60 -5.30 27.46 1.36
C GLU A 60 -6.70 26.90 1.08
N VAL A 61 -7.73 27.71 1.26
CA VAL A 61 -9.11 27.36 0.89
C VAL A 61 -9.17 27.03 -0.60
N ASN A 62 -8.62 27.88 -1.47
CA ASN A 62 -8.61 27.66 -2.92
C ASN A 62 -7.85 26.38 -3.31
N ARG A 63 -6.69 26.12 -2.70
CA ARG A 63 -5.92 24.88 -2.95
C ARG A 63 -6.70 23.64 -2.58
N ASN A 64 -7.41 23.64 -1.45
CA ASN A 64 -8.21 22.49 -1.05
C ASN A 64 -9.48 22.33 -1.92
N LEU A 65 -10.10 23.43 -2.35
CA LEU A 65 -11.19 23.38 -3.33
C LEU A 65 -10.74 22.79 -4.67
N GLU A 66 -9.52 23.11 -5.12
CA GLU A 66 -8.95 22.53 -6.33
C GLU A 66 -8.55 21.05 -6.14
N LEU A 67 -8.02 20.70 -4.97
CA LEU A 67 -7.73 19.31 -4.60
C LEU A 67 -9.00 18.45 -4.63
N LEU A 68 -10.14 18.97 -4.18
CA LEU A 68 -11.42 18.26 -4.25
C LEU A 68 -11.84 17.94 -5.68
N LYS A 69 -11.58 18.83 -6.65
CA LYS A 69 -11.82 18.56 -8.08
C LYS A 69 -10.87 17.50 -8.61
N THR A 70 -9.59 17.59 -8.24
CA THR A 70 -8.56 16.63 -8.62
C THR A 70 -8.92 15.23 -8.16
N GLN A 71 -9.35 15.08 -6.90
CA GLN A 71 -9.77 13.79 -6.34
C GLN A 71 -10.94 13.16 -7.13
N ILE A 72 -11.91 13.96 -7.59
CA ILE A 72 -13.01 13.49 -8.45
C ILE A 72 -12.48 13.01 -9.81
N ALA A 73 -11.58 13.78 -10.43
CA ALA A 73 -10.99 13.42 -11.72
C ALA A 73 -10.20 12.10 -11.64
N GLU A 74 -9.42 11.91 -10.57
CA GLU A 74 -8.69 10.66 -10.33
C GLU A 74 -9.62 9.46 -10.14
N ALA A 75 -10.70 9.63 -9.40
CA ALA A 75 -11.68 8.57 -9.18
C ALA A 75 -12.40 8.20 -10.50
N ASN A 76 -12.79 9.19 -11.30
CA ASN A 76 -13.37 8.98 -12.63
C ASN A 76 -12.42 8.23 -13.57
N LYS A 77 -11.14 8.61 -13.58
CA LYS A 77 -10.11 7.91 -14.35
C LYS A 77 -10.00 6.45 -13.93
N ARG A 78 -9.93 6.18 -12.62
CA ARG A 78 -9.87 4.82 -12.09
C ARG A 78 -11.08 3.98 -12.49
N ILE A 79 -12.29 4.54 -12.48
CA ILE A 79 -13.50 3.82 -12.92
C ILE A 79 -13.44 3.46 -14.41
N ALA A 80 -12.92 4.36 -15.24
CA ALA A 80 -12.75 4.11 -16.67
C ALA A 80 -11.71 3.00 -16.94
N ASP A 81 -10.60 3.01 -16.19
CA ASP A 81 -9.50 2.07 -16.37
C ASP A 81 -9.82 0.64 -15.86
N THR A 82 -10.83 0.48 -14.99
CA THR A 82 -11.15 -0.81 -14.34
C THR A 82 -12.37 -1.52 -14.94
N LYS A 83 -12.81 -1.14 -16.15
CA LYS A 83 -13.92 -1.82 -16.84
C LYS A 83 -13.63 -3.31 -17.04
N GLY A 84 -14.50 -4.18 -16.51
CA GLY A 84 -14.37 -5.63 -16.62
C GLY A 84 -13.42 -6.29 -15.61
N GLN A 85 -12.88 -5.54 -14.63
CA GLN A 85 -11.98 -6.07 -13.61
C GLN A 85 -12.52 -5.79 -12.20
N GLY A 86 -12.57 -6.83 -11.36
CA GLY A 86 -13.07 -6.76 -9.98
C GLY A 86 -14.58 -6.97 -9.87
N GLY A 87 -14.99 -7.86 -8.97
CA GLY A 87 -16.41 -8.22 -8.77
C GLY A 87 -17.30 -7.04 -8.36
N ALA A 88 -18.60 -7.29 -8.16
CA ALA A 88 -19.66 -6.28 -8.02
C ALA A 88 -19.40 -5.12 -7.03
N ASN A 89 -18.53 -5.31 -6.03
CA ASN A 89 -18.24 -4.32 -4.98
C ASN A 89 -16.92 -3.55 -5.16
N PHE A 90 -16.20 -3.77 -6.26
CA PHE A 90 -14.86 -3.19 -6.43
C PHE A 90 -14.86 -1.65 -6.45
N ILE A 91 -15.77 -1.02 -7.20
CA ILE A 91 -15.86 0.45 -7.28
C ILE A 91 -16.18 1.06 -5.91
N GLN A 92 -17.08 0.43 -5.15
CA GLN A 92 -17.46 0.90 -3.82
C GLN A 92 -16.28 0.86 -2.84
N ASN A 93 -15.58 -0.29 -2.78
CA ASN A 93 -14.55 -0.52 -1.78
C ASN A 93 -13.20 0.11 -2.14
N ALA A 94 -12.82 0.06 -3.42
CA ALA A 94 -11.50 0.48 -3.86
C ALA A 94 -11.46 1.92 -4.39
N ILE A 95 -12.60 2.50 -4.76
CA ILE A 95 -12.67 3.85 -5.38
C ILE A 95 -13.47 4.82 -4.51
N LEU A 96 -14.74 4.53 -4.23
CA LEU A 96 -15.60 5.46 -3.49
C LEU A 96 -15.25 5.56 -1.99
N GLY A 97 -14.87 4.46 -1.35
CA GLY A 97 -14.37 4.47 0.03
C GLY A 97 -13.17 5.41 0.21
N PRO A 98 -12.05 5.18 -0.49
CA PRO A 98 -10.88 6.07 -0.41
C PRO A 98 -11.17 7.51 -0.86
N LEU A 99 -12.07 7.73 -1.82
CA LEU A 99 -12.48 9.08 -2.24
C LEU A 99 -13.20 9.82 -1.11
N LYS A 100 -14.07 9.14 -0.38
CA LYS A 100 -14.76 9.70 0.79
C LYS A 100 -13.75 10.21 1.82
N ASP A 101 -12.77 9.38 2.19
CA ASP A 101 -11.78 9.74 3.21
C ASP A 101 -10.91 10.94 2.77
N LYS A 102 -10.48 10.95 1.51
CA LYS A 102 -9.70 12.05 0.92
C LYS A 102 -10.46 13.38 0.89
N ARG A 103 -11.75 13.34 0.53
CA ARG A 103 -12.60 14.54 0.49
C ARG A 103 -12.89 15.06 1.89
N PHE A 104 -13.18 14.15 2.82
CA PHE A 104 -13.37 14.49 4.22
C PHE A 104 -12.18 15.26 4.79
N ALA A 105 -10.97 14.77 4.54
CA ALA A 105 -9.74 15.43 4.96
C ALA A 105 -9.60 16.83 4.33
N ALA A 106 -9.86 16.98 3.03
CA ALA A 106 -9.76 18.27 2.34
C ALA A 106 -10.79 19.30 2.83
N ILE A 107 -12.05 18.91 3.04
CA ILE A 107 -13.08 19.82 3.59
C ILE A 107 -12.74 20.23 5.02
N SER A 108 -12.28 19.27 5.84
CA SER A 108 -11.84 19.55 7.20
C SER A 108 -10.67 20.55 7.24
N ARG A 109 -9.75 20.49 6.25
CA ARG A 109 -8.68 21.49 6.11
C ARG A 109 -9.20 22.88 5.74
N ILE A 110 -10.25 22.99 4.91
CA ILE A 110 -10.90 24.27 4.60
C ILE A 110 -11.49 24.89 5.88
N GLU A 111 -12.21 24.09 6.67
CA GLU A 111 -12.76 24.52 7.95
C GLU A 111 -11.65 25.00 8.91
N THR A 112 -10.56 24.22 9.04
CA THR A 112 -9.38 24.61 9.84
C THR A 112 -8.79 25.93 9.35
N ALA A 113 -8.61 26.08 8.03
CA ALA A 113 -7.94 27.24 7.45
C ALA A 113 -8.66 28.54 7.79
N ILE A 114 -10.00 28.53 7.72
CA ILE A 114 -10.86 29.66 8.10
C ILE A 114 -10.84 29.85 9.62
N GLY A 115 -10.99 28.77 10.38
CA GLY A 115 -11.06 28.78 11.85
C GLY A 115 -9.82 29.28 12.57
N ARG A 116 -8.67 29.41 11.89
CA ARG A 116 -7.46 30.01 12.47
C ARG A 116 -7.55 31.53 12.65
N ASN A 117 -8.41 32.22 11.89
CA ASN A 117 -8.48 33.69 11.90
C ASN A 117 -9.93 34.23 11.92
N ALA A 118 -10.92 33.36 12.06
CA ALA A 118 -12.33 33.68 12.18
C ALA A 118 -13.05 32.58 12.98
N ALA A 119 -14.33 32.79 13.29
CA ALA A 119 -15.15 31.72 13.81
C ALA A 119 -15.11 30.53 12.85
N LYS A 120 -14.71 29.36 13.37
CA LYS A 120 -14.54 28.18 12.55
C LYS A 120 -15.89 27.76 11.94
N PRO A 121 -16.01 27.71 10.61
CA PRO A 121 -17.23 27.23 9.98
C PRO A 121 -17.35 25.73 10.17
N ASN A 122 -18.58 25.25 10.26
CA ASN A 122 -18.91 23.85 10.06
C ASN A 122 -19.43 23.73 8.62
N LEU A 123 -18.59 23.25 7.71
CA LEU A 123 -18.93 23.08 6.29
C LEU A 123 -19.65 21.77 6.01
N ASN A 124 -19.90 20.94 7.02
CA ASN A 124 -20.52 19.66 6.80
C ASN A 124 -19.61 18.61 6.13
N ALA A 125 -18.30 18.52 6.46
CA ALA A 125 -17.30 17.54 5.97
C ALA A 125 -17.66 16.01 5.82
N ALA A 126 -18.15 15.24 6.82
CA ALA A 126 -18.36 13.77 6.73
C ALA A 126 -19.46 13.19 5.80
N GLY A 127 -20.62 13.80 5.61
CA GLY A 127 -20.67 15.03 4.89
C GLY A 127 -20.52 15.00 3.40
N LEU A 128 -20.08 16.17 2.97
CA LEU A 128 -19.77 16.44 1.60
C LEU A 128 -18.67 15.49 1.08
N ALA A 129 -18.03 14.73 1.97
CA ALA A 129 -17.11 13.65 1.67
C ALA A 129 -17.71 12.51 0.84
N ALA A 130 -18.90 12.01 1.17
CA ALA A 130 -19.45 10.84 0.50
C ALA A 130 -19.84 11.18 -0.95
N CYS A 131 -19.32 10.39 -1.89
CA CYS A 131 -19.68 10.49 -3.30
C CYS A 131 -20.40 9.24 -3.76
N THR A 132 -21.27 9.43 -4.74
CA THR A 132 -22.03 8.36 -5.40
C THR A 132 -21.52 8.18 -6.82
N LEU A 133 -21.96 7.11 -7.49
CA LEU A 133 -21.85 7.05 -8.94
C LEU A 133 -23.07 7.73 -9.56
N THR A 134 -22.86 8.36 -10.70
CA THR A 134 -23.93 8.87 -11.55
C THR A 134 -24.71 7.69 -12.12
N LYS A 135 -25.85 7.36 -11.50
CA LYS A 135 -27.11 6.97 -12.14
C LYS A 135 -28.19 7.73 -11.39
N ASP A 136 -28.99 8.51 -12.12
CA ASP A 136 -30.06 9.39 -11.66
C ASP A 136 -30.18 9.56 -10.12
N GLY A 137 -29.58 10.65 -9.63
CA GLY A 137 -30.00 11.37 -8.43
C GLY A 137 -29.72 10.77 -7.02
N GLY A 138 -29.10 11.59 -6.15
CA GLY A 138 -29.53 11.68 -4.74
C GLY A 138 -28.46 11.65 -3.62
N GLY A 139 -28.23 12.84 -3.00
CA GLY A 139 -28.00 13.11 -1.55
C GLY A 139 -26.78 12.52 -0.82
N ALA A 140 -25.80 13.28 -0.28
CA ALA A 140 -25.78 14.28 0.81
C ALA A 140 -25.39 13.75 2.22
N ALA A 141 -24.12 13.90 2.60
CA ALA A 141 -23.52 14.63 3.73
C ALA A 141 -24.07 14.82 5.19
N PRO A 142 -23.27 14.54 6.28
CA PRO A 142 -22.70 15.62 7.18
C PRO A 142 -21.33 15.49 7.98
N ALA A 143 -20.71 16.62 8.42
CA ALA A 143 -19.39 17.05 9.01
C ALA A 143 -18.55 16.37 10.11
N ASN A 144 -17.31 16.90 10.19
CA ASN A 144 -16.21 16.76 11.17
C ASN A 144 -16.07 18.01 12.09
N PRO A 145 -15.27 17.96 13.19
CA PRO A 145 -14.52 19.15 13.61
C PRO A 145 -13.05 18.98 14.15
N VAL A 146 -12.23 19.96 13.75
CA VAL A 146 -10.81 20.37 14.03
C VAL A 146 -10.43 20.77 15.48
N ALA A 147 -9.13 20.62 15.81
CA ALA A 147 -8.38 21.11 16.99
C ALA A 147 -7.32 22.22 16.69
N THR A 148 -6.87 22.91 17.75
CA THR A 148 -5.97 24.09 17.85
C THR A 148 -4.45 23.80 17.92
N GLY A 149 -3.60 24.83 17.71
CA GLY A 149 -2.17 24.74 17.34
C GLY A 149 -1.07 24.88 18.42
N THR A 150 0.19 24.81 17.96
CA THR A 150 1.45 24.65 18.72
C THR A 150 2.56 25.64 18.31
N ALA A 151 3.56 25.79 19.20
CA ALA A 151 4.80 26.57 19.05
C ALA A 151 5.93 25.82 18.29
N ALA A 152 6.92 26.57 17.77
CA ALA A 152 7.86 26.14 16.71
C ALA A 152 9.10 25.33 17.16
N VAL A 153 9.53 24.41 16.28
CA VAL A 153 10.66 23.46 16.41
C VAL A 153 11.63 23.62 15.22
N PRO A 154 12.96 23.34 15.36
CA PRO A 154 13.94 23.51 14.29
C PRO A 154 13.66 22.66 13.03
N GLY A 155 13.88 23.23 11.84
CA GLY A 155 13.47 22.69 10.53
C GLY A 155 12.32 23.46 9.85
N GLY A 156 11.83 24.52 10.49
CA GLY A 156 10.61 25.25 10.11
C GLY A 156 10.58 25.97 8.75
N ASN A 157 11.66 25.91 7.94
CA ASN A 157 11.74 26.58 6.64
C ASN A 157 11.80 25.63 5.42
N LEU A 158 11.70 24.31 5.63
CA LEU A 158 11.58 23.38 4.50
C LEU A 158 10.11 23.25 4.09
N GLY A 159 9.79 23.71 2.88
CA GLY A 159 8.45 23.59 2.31
C GLY A 159 8.08 22.14 1.96
N ILE A 160 6.79 21.84 1.93
CA ILE A 160 6.28 20.53 1.48
C ILE A 160 6.52 20.41 -0.03
N LEU A 161 7.36 19.46 -0.44
CA LEU A 161 7.63 19.18 -1.86
C LEU A 161 6.43 18.51 -2.55
N THR A 162 5.78 17.57 -1.87
CA THR A 162 4.50 16.96 -2.26
C THR A 162 3.92 16.21 -1.06
N ASN A 163 2.60 16.04 -1.00
CA ASN A 163 1.88 15.25 0.01
C ASN A 163 0.94 14.21 -0.62
N SER A 164 1.05 14.02 -1.93
CA SER A 164 0.27 13.06 -2.71
C SER A 164 1.07 12.62 -3.94
N CYS A 165 0.44 11.77 -4.74
CA CYS A 165 1.01 11.32 -6.00
C CYS A 165 0.70 12.23 -7.19
N ASP A 166 0.04 13.36 -6.95
CA ASP A 166 -0.60 14.13 -8.03
C ASP A 166 0.43 14.86 -8.90
N SER A 167 1.59 15.19 -8.33
CA SER A 167 2.73 15.75 -9.05
C SER A 167 3.74 14.69 -9.50
N SER A 168 3.52 13.40 -9.20
CA SER A 168 4.45 12.33 -9.56
C SER A 168 4.31 11.95 -11.03
N ARG A 169 5.45 11.71 -11.69
CA ARG A 169 5.51 11.16 -13.06
C ARG A 169 5.52 9.63 -13.08
N LEU A 170 5.63 8.98 -11.92
CA LEU A 170 5.60 7.53 -11.81
C LEU A 170 4.17 7.02 -11.90
N PRO A 171 3.94 5.83 -12.49
CA PRO A 171 2.63 5.18 -12.46
C PRO A 171 2.13 5.01 -11.02
N ARG A 172 0.82 5.12 -10.80
CA ARG A 172 0.21 4.87 -9.49
C ARG A 172 0.40 3.40 -9.10
N HIS A 173 0.56 3.12 -7.81
CA HIS A 173 0.59 1.74 -7.31
C HIS A 173 -0.72 1.02 -7.60
N ASP A 174 -0.62 -0.28 -7.87
CA ASP A 174 -1.74 -1.20 -8.10
C ASP A 174 -1.89 -2.21 -6.96
N GLY A 175 -1.17 -1.98 -5.85
CA GLY A 175 -1.17 -2.85 -4.68
C GLY A 175 -0.23 -4.05 -4.78
N PHE A 176 0.38 -4.30 -5.94
CA PHE A 176 1.41 -5.31 -6.08
C PHE A 176 2.80 -4.74 -5.77
N GLN A 177 3.77 -5.61 -5.47
CA GLN A 177 5.17 -5.26 -5.20
C GLN A 177 5.90 -4.84 -6.50
N LYS A 178 5.53 -3.70 -7.06
CA LYS A 178 6.16 -3.11 -8.25
C LYS A 178 6.94 -1.87 -7.84
N GLY A 179 8.23 -1.83 -8.21
CA GLY A 179 9.06 -0.64 -8.11
C GLY A 179 8.59 0.48 -9.05
N ASP A 180 9.16 1.67 -8.90
CA ASP A 180 8.85 2.85 -9.72
C ASP A 180 7.35 3.14 -9.77
N ARG A 181 6.72 3.11 -8.60
CA ARG A 181 5.30 3.47 -8.43
C ARG A 181 5.16 4.61 -7.45
N CYS A 182 4.20 5.48 -7.70
CA CYS A 182 3.74 6.41 -6.70
C CYS A 182 2.67 5.76 -5.82
N VAL A 183 2.92 5.71 -4.52
CA VAL A 183 2.00 5.16 -3.52
C VAL A 183 1.19 6.30 -2.89
N SER A 184 -0.12 6.36 -3.18
CA SER A 184 -0.99 7.44 -2.69
C SER A 184 -1.69 7.12 -1.37
N THR A 185 -1.30 6.01 -0.75
CA THR A 185 -1.83 5.54 0.51
C THR A 185 -1.35 6.46 1.62
N GLU A 186 -2.32 6.99 2.37
CA GLU A 186 -2.05 7.90 3.46
C GLU A 186 -1.25 7.18 4.55
N PHE A 187 -0.53 7.94 5.39
CA PHE A 187 0.20 7.34 6.50
C PHE A 187 -0.73 6.59 7.47
N GLY A 188 -1.99 7.03 7.57
CA GLY A 188 -2.96 6.46 8.49
C GLY A 188 -2.82 7.02 9.90
N GLU A 189 -3.37 6.28 10.86
CA GLU A 189 -3.46 6.66 12.26
C GLU A 189 -2.11 6.47 12.99
N VAL A 190 -1.80 7.37 13.92
CA VAL A 190 -0.59 7.30 14.75
C VAL A 190 -0.98 7.04 16.18
N GLY A 191 -0.44 5.97 16.77
CA GLY A 191 -0.58 5.69 18.19
C GLY A 191 0.23 6.69 19.02
N SER A 192 -0.22 6.96 20.25
CA SER A 192 0.57 7.76 21.19
C SER A 192 1.91 7.08 21.52
N ALA A 193 2.89 7.83 22.02
CA ALA A 193 4.23 7.36 22.34
C ALA A 193 4.21 6.15 23.29
N ALA A 194 3.28 6.13 24.25
CA ALA A 194 3.07 5.01 25.17
C ALA A 194 2.50 3.75 24.50
N ASN A 195 1.81 3.91 23.36
CA ASN A 195 1.15 2.86 22.60
C ASN A 195 1.86 2.53 21.28
N ASN A 196 2.95 3.23 20.92
CA ASN A 196 3.72 2.87 19.75
C ASN A 196 4.37 1.49 19.95
N PRO A 197 4.52 0.71 18.86
CA PRO A 197 5.09 -0.61 18.94
C PRO A 197 6.59 -0.57 19.25
N SER A 198 7.08 -1.64 19.87
CA SER A 198 8.51 -1.95 20.03
C SER A 198 8.76 -3.41 19.71
N LEU A 199 9.98 -3.72 19.26
CA LEU A 199 10.39 -5.07 18.87
C LEU A 199 11.82 -5.34 19.34
N LEU A 200 12.11 -6.58 19.74
CA LEU A 200 13.44 -7.03 20.15
C LEU A 200 13.70 -8.49 19.74
N ILE A 201 14.86 -8.80 19.19
CA ILE A 201 15.34 -10.17 19.00
C ILE A 201 15.97 -10.62 20.32
N THR A 202 15.26 -11.45 21.08
CA THR A 202 15.67 -11.88 22.43
C THR A 202 16.60 -13.08 22.43
N SER A 203 16.67 -13.84 21.33
CA SER A 203 17.60 -14.97 21.18
C SER A 203 17.95 -15.19 19.71
N ALA A 204 19.25 -15.41 19.47
CA ALA A 204 19.81 -15.78 18.18
C ALA A 204 21.13 -16.54 18.38
N PRO A 205 21.46 -17.53 17.53
CA PRO A 205 22.78 -18.14 17.57
C PRO A 205 23.84 -17.14 17.12
N ARG A 206 25.05 -17.22 17.70
CA ARG A 206 26.20 -16.43 17.22
C ARG A 206 26.79 -17.01 15.94
N GLN A 207 26.60 -18.32 15.73
CA GLN A 207 27.16 -19.05 14.60
C GLN A 207 26.28 -20.26 14.24
N VAL A 208 26.22 -20.57 12.94
CA VAL A 208 25.61 -21.77 12.37
C VAL A 208 26.48 -22.31 11.23
N ASN A 209 26.32 -23.58 10.88
CA ASN A 209 26.86 -24.12 9.62
C ASN A 209 25.94 -23.75 8.45
N ARG A 210 26.49 -23.75 7.24
CA ARG A 210 25.72 -23.58 6.00
C ARG A 210 24.57 -24.58 5.92
N ASN A 211 23.40 -24.09 5.52
CA ASN A 211 22.15 -24.89 5.45
C ASN A 211 21.74 -25.56 6.78
N GLN A 212 22.34 -25.19 7.91
CA GLN A 212 21.89 -25.64 9.22
C GLN A 212 20.71 -24.78 9.66
N ALA A 213 19.58 -25.42 9.97
CA ALA A 213 18.42 -24.75 10.52
C ALA A 213 18.73 -24.13 11.89
N PHE A 214 18.12 -22.98 12.17
CA PHE A 214 18.23 -22.31 13.47
C PHE A 214 16.99 -21.49 13.78
N THR A 215 16.91 -21.02 15.03
CA THR A 215 15.80 -20.19 15.50
C THR A 215 16.24 -18.78 15.87
N LEU A 216 15.31 -17.85 15.69
CA LEU A 216 15.32 -16.54 16.34
C LEU A 216 14.12 -16.46 17.27
N ARG A 217 14.26 -15.83 18.43
CA ARG A 217 13.10 -15.42 19.25
C ARG A 217 12.92 -13.92 19.11
N VAL A 218 11.74 -13.51 18.67
CA VAL A 218 11.36 -12.11 18.49
C VAL A 218 10.30 -11.79 19.51
N SER A 219 10.48 -10.72 20.28
CA SER A 219 9.47 -10.18 21.18
C SER A 219 8.87 -8.92 20.60
N THR A 220 7.54 -8.79 20.69
CA THR A 220 6.84 -7.57 20.28
C THR A 220 5.98 -7.05 21.42
N ARG A 221 5.82 -5.73 21.50
CA ARG A 221 4.92 -5.03 22.44
C ARG A 221 4.16 -3.97 21.66
N ASN A 222 2.92 -3.72 22.06
CA ASN A 222 2.04 -2.70 21.49
C ASN A 222 1.75 -2.88 19.99
N LEU A 223 1.73 -4.13 19.53
CA LEU A 223 1.45 -4.50 18.14
C LEU A 223 0.40 -5.59 18.11
N ILE A 224 -0.70 -5.35 17.41
CA ILE A 224 -1.73 -6.37 17.12
C ILE A 224 -1.39 -6.93 15.73
N ARG A 225 -1.02 -8.20 15.66
CA ARG A 225 -0.50 -8.84 14.44
C ARG A 225 -1.62 -9.48 13.61
N ASP A 226 -2.61 -8.69 13.23
CA ASP A 226 -3.82 -9.13 12.51
C ASP A 226 -4.05 -8.46 11.15
N ARG A 227 -3.05 -7.72 10.63
CA ARG A 227 -3.10 -7.04 9.33
C ARG A 227 -1.86 -7.36 8.51
N PHE A 228 -1.99 -8.30 7.59
CA PHE A 228 -1.02 -8.53 6.52
C PHE A 228 -1.75 -8.76 5.21
N LEU A 229 -1.75 -7.76 4.35
CA LEU A 229 -2.40 -7.83 3.04
C LEU A 229 -1.40 -8.39 2.05
N ALA A 230 -1.50 -9.69 1.79
CA ALA A 230 -0.53 -10.43 0.99
C ALA A 230 -0.23 -9.73 -0.35
N ALA A 231 1.04 -9.45 -0.58
CA ALA A 231 1.50 -8.76 -1.79
C ALA A 231 1.11 -9.47 -3.09
N GLY A 232 1.11 -10.80 -3.09
CA GLY A 232 0.72 -11.61 -4.25
C GLY A 232 -0.76 -11.44 -4.64
N GLN A 233 -1.57 -10.83 -3.78
CA GLN A 233 -2.99 -10.54 -4.02
C GLN A 233 -3.26 -9.05 -4.25
N GLY A 234 -2.22 -8.25 -4.50
CA GLY A 234 -2.37 -6.81 -4.69
C GLY A 234 -2.60 -6.03 -3.39
N GLY A 235 -2.19 -6.59 -2.25
CA GLY A 235 -2.41 -6.01 -0.92
C GLY A 235 -1.34 -5.06 -0.39
N TYR A 236 -0.17 -4.98 -1.04
CA TYR A 236 1.07 -4.49 -0.43
C TYR A 236 1.06 -2.99 -0.08
N TYR A 237 0.36 -2.18 -0.87
CA TYR A 237 0.34 -0.72 -0.71
C TYR A 237 -1.06 -0.15 -0.59
N VAL A 238 -2.09 -0.95 -0.35
CA VAL A 238 -3.49 -0.49 -0.48
C VAL A 238 -4.13 -0.05 0.83
N GLU A 239 -3.50 -0.35 1.96
CA GLU A 239 -4.02 -0.04 3.30
C GLU A 239 -3.13 0.97 4.02
N SER A 240 -3.75 1.92 4.74
CA SER A 240 -3.08 2.86 5.64
C SER A 240 -2.89 2.24 7.04
N SER A 241 -2.06 2.87 7.89
CA SER A 241 -1.99 2.44 9.30
C SER A 241 -3.33 2.65 10.02
N VAL A 242 -3.75 1.69 10.83
CA VAL A 242 -4.97 1.76 11.66
C VAL A 242 -4.70 1.22 13.05
N LEU A 243 -5.39 1.78 14.03
CA LEU A 243 -5.30 1.42 15.43
C LEU A 243 -6.50 0.59 15.88
N ARG A 244 -6.30 -0.23 16.91
CA ARG A 244 -7.37 -0.79 17.74
C ARG A 244 -6.99 -0.60 19.19
N ASN A 245 -7.87 0.06 19.95
CA ASN A 245 -7.63 0.41 21.35
C ASN A 245 -6.31 1.19 21.57
N GLY A 246 -5.99 2.06 20.60
CA GLY A 246 -4.77 2.86 20.57
C GLY A 246 -3.51 2.14 20.12
N LEU A 247 -3.56 0.82 19.85
CA LEU A 247 -2.42 0.03 19.38
C LEU A 247 -2.43 -0.12 17.87
N VAL A 248 -1.25 -0.13 17.26
CA VAL A 248 -1.09 -0.38 15.83
C VAL A 248 -1.54 -1.80 15.48
N ARG A 249 -2.36 -1.91 14.43
CA ARG A 249 -2.67 -3.18 13.77
C ARG A 249 -1.74 -3.39 12.58
N GLY A 250 -1.16 -4.58 12.49
CA GLY A 250 -0.07 -4.84 11.56
C GLY A 250 0.40 -6.29 11.58
N HIS A 251 1.70 -6.45 11.41
CA HIS A 251 2.44 -7.71 11.40
C HIS A 251 3.91 -7.38 11.75
N PHE A 252 4.81 -8.35 11.70
CA PHE A 252 6.25 -8.04 11.60
C PHE A 252 6.91 -8.94 10.59
N HIS A 253 8.05 -8.49 10.07
CA HIS A 253 8.89 -9.25 9.17
C HIS A 253 10.14 -9.73 9.89
N THR A 254 10.69 -10.85 9.42
CA THR A 254 12.04 -11.27 9.76
C THR A 254 12.74 -11.70 8.48
N ALA A 255 13.94 -11.17 8.24
CA ALA A 255 14.73 -11.47 7.06
C ALA A 255 16.20 -11.67 7.41
N CYS A 256 16.87 -12.60 6.71
CA CYS A 256 18.31 -12.78 6.81
C CYS A 256 18.97 -12.61 5.44
N ARG A 257 19.96 -11.73 5.35
CA ARG A 257 20.79 -11.54 4.15
C ARG A 257 22.26 -11.76 4.46
N MET A 258 23.02 -12.17 3.45
CA MET A 258 24.48 -12.28 3.55
C MET A 258 25.10 -10.92 3.28
N LEU A 259 26.06 -10.50 4.13
CA LEU A 259 26.78 -9.25 3.93
C LEU A 259 28.02 -9.46 3.08
N ALA A 260 28.17 -8.64 2.04
CA ALA A 260 29.42 -8.49 1.31
C ALA A 260 30.46 -7.63 2.06
N SER A 261 30.00 -6.68 2.87
CA SER A 261 30.83 -5.73 3.63
C SER A 261 30.15 -5.37 4.95
N THR A 262 30.95 -5.04 5.97
CA THR A 262 30.48 -4.48 7.25
C THR A 262 30.59 -2.96 7.31
N ASN A 263 31.20 -2.34 6.29
CA ASN A 263 31.55 -0.91 6.27
C ASN A 263 30.80 -0.12 5.19
N THR A 264 29.89 -0.78 4.48
CA THR A 264 29.16 -0.19 3.35
C THR A 264 27.73 -0.69 3.39
N ALA A 265 26.78 0.19 3.04
CA ALA A 265 25.39 -0.22 2.90
C ALA A 265 25.28 -1.27 1.78
N PRO A 266 24.66 -2.43 2.04
CA PRO A 266 24.44 -3.45 1.02
C PRO A 266 23.39 -2.98 0.01
N ALA A 267 23.50 -3.50 -1.22
CA ALA A 267 22.48 -3.30 -2.25
C ALA A 267 21.09 -3.80 -1.77
N PRO A 268 20.00 -3.16 -2.22
CA PRO A 268 18.64 -3.57 -1.86
C PRO A 268 18.24 -4.88 -2.55
N ASP A 269 18.81 -5.16 -3.72
CA ASP A 269 18.76 -6.43 -4.43
C ASP A 269 20.04 -7.27 -4.16
N PRO A 270 19.97 -8.61 -4.25
CA PRO A 270 18.77 -9.43 -4.48
C PRO A 270 17.91 -9.59 -3.22
N VAL A 271 16.80 -10.32 -3.34
CA VAL A 271 15.97 -10.72 -2.19
C VAL A 271 16.83 -11.41 -1.11
N PRO A 272 16.49 -11.25 0.18
CA PRO A 272 17.25 -11.88 1.27
C PRO A 272 17.23 -13.41 1.17
N ALA A 273 18.28 -14.04 1.70
CA ALA A 273 18.40 -15.51 1.74
C ALA A 273 17.29 -16.19 2.56
N PHE A 274 16.65 -15.44 3.46
CA PHE A 274 15.45 -15.86 4.18
C PHE A 274 14.53 -14.65 4.39
N PHE A 275 13.22 -14.87 4.28
CA PHE A 275 12.18 -13.90 4.63
C PHE A 275 10.94 -14.61 5.14
N VAL A 276 10.32 -14.04 6.18
CA VAL A 276 8.98 -14.42 6.63
C VAL A 276 8.24 -13.19 7.15
N ALA A 277 6.92 -13.16 6.92
CA ALA A 277 6.00 -12.25 7.58
C ALA A 277 5.20 -13.00 8.65
N THR A 278 5.04 -12.40 9.81
CA THR A 278 4.28 -12.96 10.94
C THR A 278 3.02 -12.15 11.17
N GLU A 279 1.90 -12.74 10.75
CA GLU A 279 0.52 -12.33 11.07
C GLU A 279 -0.15 -13.58 11.63
N ASP A 280 -0.21 -13.66 12.96
CA ASP A 280 -0.70 -14.82 13.71
C ASP A 280 -1.99 -14.49 14.47
N SER A 281 -2.59 -13.32 14.17
CA SER A 281 -3.75 -12.75 14.85
C SER A 281 -3.58 -12.64 16.38
N LYS A 282 -2.33 -12.53 16.86
CA LYS A 282 -1.97 -12.35 18.29
C LYS A 282 -1.34 -10.98 18.54
N GLY A 283 -0.70 -10.81 19.69
CA GLY A 283 -0.07 -9.55 20.10
C GLY A 283 -1.03 -8.63 20.87
N GLY A 284 -0.47 -7.56 21.42
CA GLY A 284 -1.21 -6.62 22.27
C GLY A 284 -0.27 -5.74 23.10
N ARG A 285 -0.76 -5.27 24.25
CA ARG A 285 0.01 -4.40 25.17
C ARG A 285 1.14 -5.14 25.87
N THR A 286 0.88 -6.38 26.26
CA THR A 286 1.87 -7.21 26.97
C THR A 286 2.91 -7.72 25.96
N PRO A 287 4.21 -7.64 26.27
CA PRO A 287 5.21 -8.31 25.46
C PRO A 287 4.89 -9.77 25.28
N ASP A 288 4.89 -10.23 24.04
CA ASP A 288 4.86 -11.65 23.71
C ASP A 288 6.10 -12.04 22.92
N SER A 289 6.24 -13.32 22.60
CA SER A 289 7.36 -13.82 21.81
C SER A 289 6.91 -14.81 20.74
N VAL A 290 7.49 -14.66 19.56
CA VAL A 290 7.33 -15.57 18.42
C VAL A 290 8.68 -16.21 18.13
N THR A 291 8.66 -17.52 17.88
CA THR A 291 9.84 -18.25 17.40
C THR A 291 9.84 -18.27 15.88
N ILE A 292 10.89 -17.73 15.28
CA ILE A 292 11.12 -17.75 13.83
C ILE A 292 12.04 -18.91 13.50
N GLN A 293 11.61 -19.77 12.59
CA GLN A 293 12.37 -20.90 12.09
C GLN A 293 13.07 -20.48 10.79
N VAL A 294 14.40 -20.48 10.80
CA VAL A 294 15.20 -20.26 9.60
C VAL A 294 15.69 -21.63 9.12
N PRO A 295 15.30 -22.10 7.91
CA PRO A 295 15.69 -23.43 7.42
C PRO A 295 17.20 -23.61 7.25
N GLY A 296 17.93 -22.49 7.13
CA GLY A 296 19.37 -22.44 6.95
C GLY A 296 19.74 -21.31 5.99
N LEU A 297 21.03 -20.97 5.93
CA LEU A 297 21.54 -19.96 5.01
C LEU A 297 22.53 -20.58 4.03
N PRO A 298 22.47 -20.21 2.72
CA PRO A 298 23.13 -20.95 1.65
C PRO A 298 24.62 -20.63 1.48
N GLN A 299 25.11 -19.53 2.04
CA GLN A 299 26.48 -19.07 1.85
C GLN A 299 27.19 -18.92 3.20
N SER A 300 28.47 -19.27 3.23
CA SER A 300 29.35 -18.93 4.35
C SER A 300 29.60 -17.42 4.38
N GLY A 301 29.78 -16.85 5.58
CA GLY A 301 30.05 -15.42 5.74
C GLY A 301 29.33 -14.84 6.97
N LEU A 302 29.13 -13.54 6.98
CA LEU A 302 28.37 -12.86 8.03
C LEU A 302 26.95 -12.59 7.54
N ALA A 303 25.97 -13.21 8.17
CA ALA A 303 24.56 -12.91 7.94
C ALA A 303 24.10 -11.74 8.81
N GLN A 304 23.29 -10.86 8.24
CA GLN A 304 22.44 -9.93 8.97
C GLN A 304 21.05 -10.52 9.03
N CYS A 305 20.58 -10.86 10.23
CA CYS A 305 19.17 -11.13 10.45
C CYS A 305 18.53 -9.90 11.11
N ALA A 306 17.44 -9.40 10.54
CA ALA A 306 16.71 -8.26 11.06
C ALA A 306 15.24 -8.62 11.20
N SER A 307 14.61 -8.06 12.22
CA SER A 307 13.18 -8.15 12.45
C SER A 307 12.61 -6.75 12.63
N TRP A 308 11.44 -6.49 12.05
CA TRP A 308 10.81 -5.17 12.13
C TRP A 308 9.30 -5.25 12.01
N ALA A 309 8.60 -4.44 12.79
CA ALA A 309 7.16 -4.33 12.69
C ALA A 309 6.76 -3.68 11.36
N GLY A 310 5.61 -4.09 10.83
CA GLY A 310 4.91 -3.47 9.72
C GLY A 310 3.51 -3.10 10.17
N ASP A 311 3.03 -1.90 9.85
CA ASP A 311 1.60 -1.62 9.90
C ASP A 311 0.88 -2.24 8.69
N GLY A 312 -0.44 -2.04 8.56
CA GLY A 312 -1.21 -2.53 7.41
C GLY A 312 -0.69 -2.11 6.03
N SER A 313 0.14 -1.05 5.97
CA SER A 313 0.78 -0.55 4.75
C SER A 313 2.17 -1.13 4.48
N HIS A 314 2.63 -2.09 5.29
CA HIS A 314 3.98 -2.69 5.29
C HIS A 314 5.12 -1.70 5.61
N ARG A 315 4.81 -0.48 6.06
CA ARG A 315 5.80 0.45 6.58
C ARG A 315 6.09 0.13 8.04
N ILE A 316 7.31 0.45 8.50
CA ILE A 316 7.56 0.51 9.94
C ILE A 316 6.54 1.48 10.54
N PRO A 317 5.75 1.05 11.55
CA PRO A 317 4.68 1.87 12.10
C PRO A 317 5.16 3.27 12.45
N MET A 318 4.40 4.27 12.03
CA MET A 318 4.70 5.67 12.33
C MET A 318 4.68 5.88 13.86
N MET A 319 5.66 6.66 14.32
CA MET A 319 5.85 6.96 15.74
C MET A 319 5.41 8.40 16.04
N GLU A 320 4.95 8.66 17.26
CA GLU A 320 4.60 10.02 17.68
C GLU A 320 5.84 10.95 17.66
N ARG A 321 7.02 10.41 17.96
CA ARG A 321 8.25 11.20 18.14
C ARG A 321 9.36 10.74 17.21
N ALA A 322 10.10 11.71 16.67
CA ALA A 322 11.26 11.45 15.82
C ALA A 322 12.45 10.81 16.58
N ASN A 323 12.57 11.06 17.88
CA ASN A 323 13.65 10.52 18.73
C ASN A 323 13.28 9.20 19.42
N GLN A 324 12.28 8.48 18.90
CA GLN A 324 11.90 7.17 19.40
C GLN A 324 12.61 6.07 18.60
N THR A 325 13.05 5.02 19.31
CA THR A 325 13.57 3.81 18.64
C THR A 325 12.40 3.10 17.93
N PRO A 326 12.49 2.85 16.61
CA PRO A 326 11.47 2.11 15.89
C PRO A 326 11.38 0.67 16.37
N ALA A 327 10.23 0.02 16.11
CA ALA A 327 10.05 -1.41 16.32
C ALA A 327 10.88 -2.23 15.31
N PHE A 328 12.19 -2.23 15.48
CA PHE A 328 13.18 -2.85 14.62
C PHE A 328 14.34 -3.36 15.49
N ASP A 329 14.90 -4.51 15.14
CA ASP A 329 16.14 -5.02 15.73
C ASP A 329 16.94 -5.87 14.73
N THR A 330 18.24 -6.01 14.95
CA THR A 330 19.13 -6.79 14.09
C THR A 330 20.24 -7.49 14.85
N VAL A 331 20.55 -8.71 14.42
CA VAL A 331 21.67 -9.52 14.92
C VAL A 331 22.59 -9.92 13.77
N ARG A 332 23.85 -10.23 14.12
CA ARG A 332 24.84 -10.77 13.19
C ARG A 332 25.14 -12.21 13.53
N ILE A 333 25.09 -13.09 12.53
CA ILE A 333 25.30 -14.53 12.70
C ILE A 333 26.40 -14.96 11.75
N ARG A 334 27.42 -15.65 12.25
CA ARG A 334 28.47 -16.22 11.40
C ARG A 334 28.02 -17.55 10.81
N VAL A 335 27.99 -17.65 9.48
CA VAL A 335 27.71 -18.90 8.76
C VAL A 335 29.03 -19.51 8.33
N ARG A 336 29.32 -20.74 8.75
CA ARG A 336 30.52 -21.49 8.34
C ARG A 336 30.20 -22.52 7.27
#